data_AF-A0A351ZAX7-F1
#
_entry.id   AF-A0A351ZAX7-F1
#
_cell.length_a   1.000
_cell.length_b   1.000
_cell.length_c   1.000
_cell.angle_alpha   90.00
_cell.angle_beta   90.00
_cell.angle_gamma   90.00
#
_symmetry.space_group_name_H-M   'P 1'
#
loop_
_entity.id
_entity.type
_entity.pdbx_description
1 polymer ?
#
loop_
_entity_poly.entity_id
_entity_poly.type
_entity_poly.pdbx_seq_one_letter_code
_entity_poly.pdbx_strand_id
1 'polypeptide(L)'
;MAAVRRYVPVGAIGHADLLPVTPEHMQVSREDFLSALREVEPTATRQFFSERSVLKLSDVGGLAKIKETLVSIVDWPLKYPELFSLGRVASRGILLTGPSGTGKTLMVKALAGETGLNFISISSSTLFSKWLGESEKALHEIFKKAKQSAPTILFFDEIDALAPKRGAETDAGAVERVASQFFNELD
;
A
#
# COMPACT_ATOMS: atom_id res chain seq x y z
N MET A 1 10.52 -19.76 12.01
CA MET A 1 10.15 -21.18 12.23
C MET A 1 10.46 -22.09 11.03
N ALA A 2 10.53 -21.58 9.79
CA ALA A 2 10.79 -22.42 8.61
C ALA A 2 12.12 -23.21 8.65
N ALA A 3 13.23 -22.56 9.01
CA ALA A 3 14.56 -23.19 9.09
C ALA A 3 14.61 -24.41 10.03
N VAL A 4 13.88 -24.35 11.14
CA VAL A 4 13.89 -25.39 12.18
C VAL A 4 13.06 -26.61 11.76
N ARG A 5 12.09 -26.45 10.84
CA ARG A 5 11.26 -27.57 10.33
C ARG A 5 12.08 -28.66 9.63
N ARG A 6 13.24 -28.34 9.07
CA ARG A 6 14.15 -29.34 8.47
C ARG A 6 14.67 -30.33 9.51
N TYR A 7 14.84 -29.90 10.75
CA TYR A 7 15.38 -30.70 11.84
C TYR A 7 14.30 -31.22 12.80
N VAL A 8 13.04 -30.81 12.65
CA VAL A 8 11.94 -31.22 13.52
C VAL A 8 10.98 -32.11 12.75
N PRO A 9 11.03 -33.44 12.94
CA PRO A 9 10.05 -34.34 12.37
C PRO A 9 8.64 -34.00 12.87
N VAL A 10 7.64 -34.29 12.04
CA VAL A 10 6.23 -34.05 12.37
C VAL A 10 5.88 -34.82 13.64
N GLY A 11 5.50 -34.11 14.71
CA GLY A 11 5.18 -34.69 16.03
C GLY A 11 6.29 -34.61 17.09
N ALA A 12 7.49 -34.13 16.76
CA ALA A 12 8.61 -33.99 17.70
C ALA A 12 8.62 -32.66 18.49
N ILE A 13 7.61 -31.80 18.29
CA ILE A 13 7.51 -30.50 18.99
C ILE A 13 7.24 -30.76 20.48
N GLY A 14 8.20 -30.45 21.34
CA GLY A 14 8.13 -30.70 22.79
C GLY A 14 8.83 -31.98 23.25
N HIS A 15 9.39 -32.77 22.33
CA HIS A 15 10.13 -34.00 22.62
C HIS A 15 11.54 -33.91 22.05
N ALA A 16 12.48 -33.41 22.87
CA ALA A 16 13.87 -33.20 22.47
C ALA A 16 14.57 -34.50 22.02
N ASP A 17 14.16 -35.64 22.58
CA ASP A 17 14.71 -36.97 22.27
C ASP A 17 14.37 -37.47 20.87
N LEU A 18 13.39 -36.85 20.21
CA LEU A 18 12.96 -37.18 18.84
C LEU A 18 13.63 -36.30 17.78
N LEU A 19 14.52 -35.39 18.19
CA LEU A 19 15.25 -34.55 17.25
C LEU A 19 16.45 -35.34 16.69
N PRO A 20 16.55 -35.49 15.36
CA PRO A 20 17.65 -36.23 14.71
C PRO A 20 19.02 -35.55 14.87
N VAL A 21 19.04 -34.29 15.34
CA VAL A 21 20.26 -33.49 15.49
C VAL A 21 20.18 -32.72 16.80
N THR A 22 21.23 -32.80 17.61
CA THR A 22 21.32 -31.99 18.84
C THR A 22 21.47 -30.50 18.48
N PRO A 23 20.97 -29.56 19.32
CA PRO A 23 21.03 -28.13 19.02
C PRO A 23 22.43 -27.61 18.67
N GLU A 24 23.47 -28.21 19.27
CA GLU A 24 24.88 -27.89 19.06
C GLU A 24 25.38 -28.15 17.63
N HIS A 25 24.73 -29.05 16.90
CA HIS A 25 25.07 -29.40 15.52
C HIS A 25 24.09 -28.83 14.48
N MET A 26 23.11 -28.04 14.91
CA MET A 26 22.19 -27.37 13.99
C MET A 26 22.90 -26.20 13.31
N GLN A 27 23.04 -26.28 11.99
CA GLN A 27 23.59 -25.21 11.17
C GLN A 27 22.48 -24.55 10.35
N VAL A 28 22.47 -23.23 10.33
CA VAL A 28 21.57 -22.42 9.49
C VAL A 28 22.29 -22.10 8.19
N SER A 29 21.69 -22.49 7.06
CA SER A 29 22.20 -22.26 5.71
C SER A 29 21.51 -21.07 5.03
N ARG A 30 22.09 -20.59 3.92
CA ARG A 30 21.49 -19.52 3.11
C ARG A 30 20.12 -19.91 2.56
N GLU A 31 19.93 -21.18 2.19
CA GLU A 31 18.65 -21.72 1.75
C GLU A 31 17.57 -21.60 2.83
N ASP A 32 17.93 -21.78 4.10
CA ASP A 32 16.97 -21.65 5.22
C ASP A 32 16.45 -20.22 5.36
N PHE A 33 17.32 -19.23 5.12
CA PHE A 33 16.91 -17.81 5.06
C PHE A 33 15.97 -17.56 3.87
N LEU A 34 16.33 -18.04 2.67
CA LEU A 34 15.51 -17.87 1.48
C LEU A 34 14.14 -18.54 1.61
N SER A 35 14.05 -19.69 2.28
CA SER A 35 12.79 -20.37 2.56
C SER A 35 11.96 -19.62 3.60
N ALA A 36 12.59 -19.10 4.65
CA ALA A 36 11.90 -18.32 5.67
C ALA A 36 11.31 -17.02 5.10
N LEU A 37 12.00 -16.36 4.17
CA LEU A 37 11.52 -15.15 3.50
C LEU A 37 10.23 -15.36 2.69
N ARG A 38 9.88 -16.61 2.33
CA ARG A 38 8.62 -16.92 1.62
C ARG A 38 7.41 -16.96 2.56
N GLU A 39 7.63 -17.23 3.84
CA GLU A 39 6.55 -17.40 4.83
C GLU A 39 6.52 -16.25 5.86
N VAL A 40 7.63 -15.55 6.05
CA VAL A 40 7.78 -14.48 7.04
C VAL A 40 7.66 -13.13 6.35
N GLU A 41 6.52 -12.49 6.56
CA GLU A 41 6.39 -11.07 6.25
C GLU A 41 6.95 -10.22 7.40
N PRO A 42 7.88 -9.28 7.13
CA PRO A 42 8.39 -8.38 8.15
C PRO A 42 7.27 -7.56 8.79
N THR A 43 7.31 -7.40 10.12
CA THR A 43 6.31 -6.60 10.85
C THR A 43 6.27 -5.14 10.40
N ALA A 44 7.39 -4.58 9.93
CA ALA A 44 7.46 -3.25 9.31
C ALA A 44 6.66 -3.15 7.99
N THR A 45 6.47 -4.29 7.31
CA THR A 45 5.71 -4.37 6.06
C THR A 45 4.20 -4.52 6.33
N ARG A 46 3.82 -5.12 7.47
CA ARG A 46 2.43 -5.49 7.82
C ARG A 46 1.42 -4.35 7.96
N GLN A 47 1.83 -3.12 8.26
CA GLN A 47 0.84 -2.07 8.56
C GLN A 47 0.26 -1.36 7.34
N PHE A 48 0.91 -1.43 6.18
CA PHE A 48 0.41 -0.82 4.94
C PHE A 48 0.86 -1.66 3.76
N PHE A 49 -0.09 -2.41 3.19
CA PHE A 49 0.11 -3.31 2.06
C PHE A 49 0.64 -2.53 0.86
N SER A 50 1.89 -2.78 0.49
CA SER A 50 2.39 -2.52 -0.86
C SER A 50 2.17 -3.80 -1.65
N GLU A 51 0.95 -3.99 -2.15
CA GLU A 51 0.63 -5.12 -2.99
C GLU A 51 0.85 -4.74 -4.46
N ARG A 52 1.50 -5.60 -5.24
CA ARG A 52 1.42 -5.48 -6.70
C ARG A 52 0.08 -6.07 -7.11
N SER A 53 -0.78 -5.24 -7.71
CA SER A 53 -2.04 -5.73 -8.25
C SER A 53 -1.77 -6.64 -9.45
N VAL A 54 -2.51 -7.75 -9.55
CA VAL A 54 -2.49 -8.65 -10.71
C VAL A 54 -3.54 -8.24 -11.75
N LEU A 55 -4.43 -7.30 -11.41
CA LEU A 55 -5.49 -6.81 -12.29
C LEU A 55 -4.92 -5.94 -13.41
N LYS A 56 -5.50 -6.06 -14.60
CA LYS A 56 -5.16 -5.26 -15.78
C LYS A 56 -6.29 -4.34 -16.19
N LEU A 57 -5.99 -3.31 -16.96
CA LEU A 57 -7.03 -2.39 -17.47
C LEU A 57 -8.01 -3.09 -18.42
N SER A 58 -7.63 -4.23 -19.02
CA SER A 58 -8.52 -5.09 -19.79
C SER A 58 -9.64 -5.70 -18.96
N ASP A 59 -9.43 -5.88 -17.65
CA ASP A 59 -10.38 -6.53 -16.75
C ASP A 59 -11.49 -5.57 -16.29
N VAL A 60 -11.34 -4.27 -16.58
CA VAL A 60 -12.34 -3.24 -16.27
C VAL A 60 -13.26 -3.05 -17.48
N GLY A 61 -14.58 -3.14 -17.32
CA GLY A 61 -15.51 -2.85 -18.42
C GLY A 61 -15.60 -1.36 -18.77
N GLY A 62 -15.58 -1.03 -20.05
CA GLY A 62 -15.87 0.34 -20.55
C GLY A 62 -14.83 1.40 -20.18
N LEU A 63 -15.26 2.65 -20.05
CA LEU A 63 -14.47 3.81 -19.58
C LEU A 63 -13.17 4.07 -20.37
N ALA A 64 -13.13 3.76 -21.67
CA ALA A 64 -11.92 3.82 -22.51
C ALA A 64 -11.18 5.17 -22.40
N LYS A 65 -11.90 6.29 -22.52
CA LYS A 65 -11.32 7.63 -22.41
C LYS A 65 -10.66 7.88 -21.04
N ILE A 66 -11.28 7.40 -19.96
CA ILE A 66 -10.73 7.55 -18.61
C ILE A 66 -9.48 6.67 -18.45
N LYS A 67 -9.50 5.44 -18.96
CA LYS A 67 -8.32 4.55 -18.95
C LYS A 67 -7.14 5.18 -19.66
N GLU A 68 -7.34 5.67 -20.88
CA GLU A 68 -6.31 6.37 -21.66
C GLU A 68 -5.77 7.59 -20.92
N THR A 69 -6.67 8.38 -20.31
CA THR A 69 -6.28 9.56 -19.54
C THR A 69 -5.43 9.17 -18.32
N LEU A 70 -5.84 8.15 -17.56
CA LEU A 70 -5.09 7.67 -16.40
C LEU A 70 -3.73 7.09 -16.78
N VAL A 71 -3.66 6.30 -17.84
CA VAL A 71 -2.39 5.80 -18.39
C VAL A 71 -1.50 6.98 -18.79
N SER A 72 -2.04 7.98 -19.49
CA SER A 72 -1.23 9.13 -19.90
C SER A 72 -0.67 9.94 -18.73
N ILE A 73 -1.42 10.06 -17.64
CA ILE A 73 -0.99 10.83 -16.45
C ILE A 73 0.02 10.03 -15.62
N VAL A 74 -0.12 8.71 -15.53
CA VAL A 74 0.69 7.88 -14.62
C VAL A 74 1.87 7.22 -15.32
N ASP A 75 1.66 6.65 -16.51
CA ASP A 75 2.66 5.85 -17.24
C ASP A 75 3.60 6.71 -18.09
N TRP A 76 3.11 7.77 -18.74
CA TRP A 76 3.96 8.58 -19.63
C TRP A 76 5.06 9.36 -18.91
N PRO A 77 4.85 9.96 -17.72
CA PRO A 77 5.95 10.61 -17.00
C PRO A 77 7.07 9.65 -16.61
N LEU A 78 6.75 8.36 -16.43
CA LEU A 78 7.72 7.31 -16.12
C LEU A 78 8.45 6.81 -17.37
N LYS A 79 7.74 6.73 -18.51
CA LYS A 79 8.31 6.27 -19.79
C LYS A 79 9.12 7.32 -20.54
N TYR A 80 8.74 8.59 -20.43
CA TYR A 80 9.32 9.69 -21.21
C TYR A 80 9.77 10.86 -20.30
N PRO A 81 10.66 10.62 -19.33
CA PRO A 81 11.05 11.63 -18.34
C PRO A 81 11.62 12.91 -18.97
N GLU A 82 12.29 12.81 -20.12
CA GLU A 82 12.83 13.93 -20.88
C GLU A 82 11.77 14.91 -21.41
N LEU A 83 10.56 14.43 -21.70
CA LEU A 83 9.45 15.29 -22.15
C LEU A 83 8.80 16.05 -20.99
N PHE A 84 8.86 15.49 -19.78
CA PHE A 84 8.23 16.06 -18.59
C PHE A 84 9.19 16.92 -17.75
N SER A 85 10.51 16.77 -17.92
CA SER A 85 11.51 17.62 -17.26
C SER A 85 11.56 19.07 -17.80
N LEU A 86 11.04 19.29 -19.02
CA LEU A 86 11.07 20.58 -19.73
C LEU A 86 9.94 21.57 -19.35
N GLY A 87 9.37 21.45 -18.15
CA GLY A 87 8.45 22.47 -17.59
C GLY A 87 6.97 22.08 -17.56
N ARG A 88 6.63 20.80 -17.72
CA ARG A 88 5.28 20.30 -17.44
C ARG A 88 5.27 19.67 -16.05
N VAL A 89 4.68 20.37 -15.08
CA VAL A 89 4.45 19.83 -13.73
C VAL A 89 3.59 18.57 -13.90
N ALA A 90 4.17 17.40 -13.60
CA ALA A 90 3.38 16.19 -13.47
C ALA A 90 2.36 16.43 -12.35
N SER A 91 1.07 16.38 -12.67
CA SER A 91 0.01 16.55 -11.68
C SER A 91 0.16 15.46 -10.62
N ARG A 92 0.49 15.86 -9.38
CA ARG A 92 0.75 14.93 -8.28
C ARG A 92 -0.50 14.26 -7.71
N GLY A 93 -1.70 14.74 -8.08
CA GLY A 93 -2.97 14.23 -7.57
C GLY A 93 -4.01 14.01 -8.66
N ILE A 94 -4.75 12.91 -8.55
CA ILE A 94 -5.88 12.56 -9.41
C ILE A 94 -7.10 12.36 -8.52
N LEU A 95 -8.20 13.06 -8.81
CA LEU A 95 -9.47 12.88 -8.12
C LEU A 95 -10.45 12.13 -9.02
N LEU A 96 -10.87 10.94 -8.58
CA LEU A 96 -11.90 10.14 -9.27
C LEU A 96 -13.26 10.37 -8.61
N THR A 97 -14.20 10.96 -9.36
CA THR A 97 -15.57 11.22 -8.90
C THR A 97 -16.60 10.45 -9.71
N GLY A 98 -17.71 10.08 -9.06
CA GLY A 98 -18.86 9.47 -9.70
C GLY A 98 -19.73 8.70 -8.69
N PRO A 99 -20.88 8.13 -9.12
CA PRO A 99 -21.73 7.30 -8.27
C PRO A 99 -21.00 6.09 -7.66
N SER A 100 -21.51 5.55 -6.56
CA SER A 100 -21.01 4.29 -6.00
C SER A 100 -21.20 3.14 -7.02
N GLY A 101 -20.35 2.12 -6.95
CA GLY A 101 -20.43 0.96 -7.86
C GLY A 101 -19.93 1.17 -9.30
N THR A 102 -19.38 2.34 -9.64
CA THR A 102 -18.83 2.63 -10.98
C THR A 102 -17.41 2.10 -11.23
N GLY A 103 -16.87 1.31 -10.29
CA GLY A 103 -15.56 0.65 -10.46
C GLY A 103 -14.33 1.55 -10.27
N LYS A 104 -14.44 2.69 -9.57
CA LYS A 104 -13.30 3.59 -9.27
C LYS A 104 -12.12 2.86 -8.61
N THR A 105 -12.38 2.18 -7.48
CA THR A 105 -11.36 1.41 -6.76
C THR A 105 -10.77 0.29 -7.63
N LEU A 106 -11.60 -0.36 -8.44
CA LEU A 106 -11.17 -1.42 -9.36
C LEU A 106 -10.28 -0.86 -10.49
N MET A 107 -10.64 0.30 -11.04
CA MET A 107 -9.86 1.00 -12.08
C MET A 107 -8.46 1.35 -11.59
N VAL A 108 -8.32 1.89 -10.37
CA VAL A 108 -7.00 2.27 -9.85
C VAL A 108 -6.14 1.04 -9.58
N LYS A 109 -6.73 -0.03 -9.02
CA LYS A 109 -6.02 -1.32 -8.84
C LYS A 109 -5.54 -1.89 -10.18
N ALA A 110 -6.40 -1.87 -11.19
CA ALA A 110 -6.06 -2.30 -12.55
C ALA A 110 -4.96 -1.43 -13.20
N LEU A 111 -5.00 -0.11 -12.99
CA LEU A 111 -3.95 0.80 -13.45
C LEU A 111 -2.61 0.48 -12.79
N ALA A 112 -2.60 0.21 -11.48
CA ALA A 112 -1.39 -0.17 -10.76
C ALA A 112 -0.79 -1.48 -11.29
N GLY A 113 -1.63 -2.48 -11.58
CA GLY A 113 -1.19 -3.75 -12.16
C GLY A 113 -0.69 -3.62 -13.59
N GLU A 114 -1.36 -2.80 -14.42
CA GLU A 114 -0.94 -2.51 -15.80
C GLU A 114 0.42 -1.80 -15.85
N THR A 115 0.64 -0.83 -14.96
CA THR A 115 1.87 -0.01 -14.89
C THR A 115 2.98 -0.68 -14.08
N GLY A 116 2.68 -1.76 -13.35
CA GLY A 116 3.63 -2.45 -12.48
C GLY A 116 4.08 -1.63 -11.27
N LEU A 117 3.33 -0.57 -10.91
CA LEU A 117 3.66 0.31 -9.81
C LEU A 117 3.31 -0.30 -8.46
N ASN A 118 4.04 0.11 -7.42
CA ASN A 118 3.64 -0.20 -6.06
C ASN A 118 2.28 0.46 -5.77
N PHE A 119 1.41 -0.25 -5.07
CA PHE A 119 0.08 0.24 -4.75
C PHE A 119 -0.14 0.20 -3.25
N ILE A 120 -0.41 1.36 -2.66
CA ILE A 120 -0.76 1.50 -1.25
C ILE A 120 -2.18 2.03 -1.19
N SER A 121 -3.10 1.23 -0.65
CA SER A 121 -4.50 1.61 -0.45
C SER A 121 -4.74 2.02 0.99
N ILE A 122 -5.42 3.15 1.17
CA ILE A 122 -5.82 3.66 2.47
C ILE A 122 -7.33 3.88 2.46
N SER A 123 -8.01 3.28 3.44
CA SER A 123 -9.42 3.57 3.69
C SER A 123 -9.51 4.72 4.68
N SER A 124 -10.14 5.83 4.27
CA SER A 124 -10.25 7.03 5.10
C SER A 124 -10.96 6.74 6.44
N SER A 125 -11.96 5.85 6.43
CA SER A 125 -12.63 5.34 7.64
C SER A 125 -11.68 4.65 8.64
N THR A 126 -10.62 3.98 8.18
CA THR A 126 -9.64 3.29 9.04
C THR A 126 -8.62 4.24 9.66
N LEU A 127 -8.34 5.37 9.00
CA LEU A 127 -7.46 6.42 9.53
C LEU A 127 -8.03 7.07 10.79
N PHE A 128 -9.36 7.21 10.87
CA PHE A 128 -10.06 7.87 11.98
C PHE A 128 -10.46 6.92 13.11
N SER A 129 -10.87 5.68 12.81
CA SER A 129 -11.47 4.80 13.82
C SER A 129 -10.49 4.15 14.80
N LYS A 130 -9.21 4.03 14.41
CA LYS A 130 -8.19 3.33 15.22
C LYS A 130 -7.25 4.26 16.01
N TRP A 131 -7.25 5.57 15.71
CA TRP A 131 -6.12 6.43 16.07
C TRP A 131 -6.53 7.85 16.48
N LEU A 132 -7.60 8.02 17.26
CA LEU A 132 -7.94 9.29 17.91
C LEU A 132 -6.77 9.75 18.82
N GLY A 133 -5.80 10.47 18.25
CA GLY A 133 -4.55 10.92 18.86
C GLY A 133 -3.26 10.59 18.08
N GLU A 134 -3.27 9.56 17.23
CA GLU A 134 -2.09 9.05 16.50
C GLU A 134 -2.26 9.05 14.96
N SER A 135 -3.43 9.46 14.45
CA SER A 135 -3.73 9.51 13.01
C SER A 135 -2.73 10.38 12.21
N GLU A 136 -2.23 11.47 12.78
CA GLU A 136 -1.26 12.36 12.12
C GLU A 136 0.07 11.65 11.86
N LYS A 137 0.61 10.95 12.87
CA LYS A 137 1.85 10.18 12.76
C LYS A 137 1.68 9.02 11.78
N ALA A 138 0.53 8.34 11.81
CA ALA A 138 0.23 7.28 10.88
C ALA A 138 0.22 7.80 9.44
N LEU A 139 -0.42 8.94 9.19
CA LEU A 139 -0.45 9.57 7.88
C LEU A 139 0.95 9.92 7.38
N HIS A 140 1.76 10.56 8.25
CA HIS A 140 3.15 10.88 7.95
C HIS A 140 3.97 9.63 7.57
N GLU A 141 3.88 8.55 8.35
CA GLU A 141 4.60 7.30 8.08
C GLU A 141 4.13 6.63 6.79
N ILE A 142 2.84 6.75 6.42
CA ILE A 142 2.34 6.25 5.14
C ILE A 142 2.96 7.03 3.97
N PHE A 143 2.95 8.36 4.02
CA PHE A 143 3.56 9.18 2.96
C PHE A 143 5.06 8.94 2.86
N LYS A 144 5.76 8.83 4.00
CA LYS A 144 7.18 8.47 4.06
C LYS A 144 7.46 7.11 3.42
N LYS A 145 6.63 6.10 3.71
CA LYS A 145 6.76 4.77 3.09
C LYS A 145 6.44 4.79 1.60
N ALA A 146 5.45 5.57 1.17
CA ALA A 146 5.14 5.79 -0.25
C ALA A 146 6.33 6.43 -0.99
N LYS A 147 6.97 7.45 -0.39
CA LYS A 147 8.19 8.10 -0.91
C LYS A 147 9.36 7.13 -0.98
N GLN A 148 9.57 6.29 0.04
CA GLN A 148 10.63 5.26 0.06
C GLN A 148 10.42 4.12 -0.94
N SER A 149 9.17 3.84 -1.30
CA SER A 149 8.79 2.80 -2.26
C SER A 149 8.59 3.33 -3.68
N ALA A 150 8.89 4.60 -3.95
CA ALA A 150 8.66 5.19 -5.27
C ALA A 150 9.32 4.37 -6.40
N PRO A 151 8.64 4.19 -7.55
CA PRO A 151 7.35 4.78 -7.92
C PRO A 151 6.14 4.03 -7.34
N THR A 152 5.21 4.79 -6.74
CA THR A 152 4.07 4.26 -5.98
C THR A 152 2.79 5.05 -6.26
N ILE A 153 1.67 4.34 -6.43
CA ILE A 153 0.32 4.91 -6.40
C ILE A 153 -0.19 4.85 -4.97
N LEU A 154 -0.42 6.03 -4.38
CA LEU A 154 -1.07 6.17 -3.08
C LEU A 154 -2.56 6.45 -3.29
N PHE A 155 -3.41 5.47 -3.00
CA PHE A 155 -4.85 5.53 -3.24
C PHE A 155 -5.61 5.73 -1.93
N PHE A 156 -6.34 6.84 -1.84
CA PHE A 156 -7.26 7.13 -0.74
C PHE A 156 -8.69 6.85 -1.19
N ASP A 157 -9.30 5.83 -0.61
CA ASP A 157 -10.73 5.55 -0.81
C ASP A 157 -11.56 6.39 0.17
N GLU A 158 -12.74 6.83 -0.26
CA GLU A 158 -13.68 7.64 0.55
C GLU A 158 -13.02 8.92 1.14
N ILE A 159 -12.25 9.65 0.33
CA ILE A 159 -11.54 10.88 0.74
C ILE A 159 -12.49 11.96 1.29
N ASP A 160 -13.77 11.91 0.93
CA ASP A 160 -14.81 12.78 1.46
C ASP A 160 -15.00 12.63 2.98
N ALA A 161 -14.67 11.48 3.55
CA ALA A 161 -14.63 11.28 5.00
C ALA A 161 -13.51 12.09 5.69
N LEU A 162 -12.44 12.46 4.98
CA LEU A 162 -11.36 13.29 5.52
C LEU A 162 -11.68 14.80 5.53
N ALA A 163 -12.71 15.24 4.80
CA ALA A 163 -13.06 16.65 4.65
C ALA A 163 -14.58 16.91 4.83
N PRO A 164 -15.13 16.68 6.04
CA PRO A 164 -16.52 17.02 6.31
C PRO A 164 -16.77 18.52 6.13
N LYS A 165 -17.96 18.89 5.64
CA LYS A 165 -18.37 20.29 5.54
C LYS A 165 -18.27 20.97 6.91
N ARG A 166 -17.62 22.14 6.96
CA ARG A 166 -17.54 22.99 8.17
C ARG A 166 -18.94 23.12 8.80
N GLY A 167 -19.08 22.75 10.08
CA GLY A 167 -20.32 22.90 10.86
C GLY A 167 -20.96 21.63 11.42
N ALA A 168 -20.39 20.44 11.21
CA ALA A 168 -20.84 19.21 11.90
C ALA A 168 -20.26 19.17 13.33
N GLU A 169 -21.06 19.61 14.30
CA GLU A 169 -20.73 19.64 15.72
C GLU A 169 -20.67 18.22 16.30
N THR A 170 -19.47 17.67 16.48
CA THR A 170 -19.05 16.90 17.69
C THR A 170 -17.60 16.42 17.63
N ASP A 171 -16.98 16.25 16.44
CA ASP A 171 -15.58 15.76 16.28
C ASP A 171 -14.68 16.65 15.39
N ALA A 172 -15.11 17.89 15.11
CA ALA A 172 -14.50 18.77 14.10
C ALA A 172 -12.98 19.01 14.29
N GLY A 173 -12.49 19.14 15.53
CA GLY A 173 -11.10 19.51 15.80
C GLY A 173 -10.06 18.39 15.55
N ALA A 174 -10.45 17.11 15.62
CA ALA A 174 -9.54 16.00 15.29
C ALA A 174 -9.48 15.81 13.77
N VAL A 175 -10.63 15.89 13.09
CA VAL A 175 -10.72 15.74 11.64
C VAL A 175 -10.01 16.88 10.91
N GLU A 176 -10.17 18.12 11.38
CA GLU A 176 -9.51 19.30 10.78
C GLU A 176 -7.98 19.23 10.87
N ARG A 177 -7.43 18.70 11.98
CA ARG A 177 -5.98 18.50 12.13
C ARG A 177 -5.44 17.43 11.19
N VAL A 178 -6.12 16.29 11.07
CA VAL A 178 -5.74 15.23 10.13
C VAL A 178 -5.84 15.70 8.69
N ALA A 179 -6.89 16.46 8.34
CA ALA A 179 -7.03 17.07 7.03
C ALA A 179 -5.88 18.05 6.74
N SER A 180 -5.51 18.90 7.71
CA SER A 180 -4.37 19.81 7.57
C SER A 180 -3.06 19.05 7.35
N GLN A 181 -2.82 17.96 8.10
CA GLN A 181 -1.65 17.10 7.89
C GLN A 181 -1.66 16.43 6.52
N PHE A 182 -2.83 15.99 6.04
CA PHE A 182 -2.99 15.42 4.71
C PHE A 182 -2.60 16.42 3.61
N PHE A 183 -3.10 17.65 3.68
CA PHE A 183 -2.74 18.68 2.70
C PHE A 183 -1.26 19.06 2.76
N ASN A 184 -0.67 19.14 3.94
CA ASN A 184 0.77 19.39 4.10
C ASN A 184 1.65 18.30 3.49
N GLU A 185 1.20 17.04 3.45
CA GLU A 185 1.95 15.94 2.82
C GLU A 185 1.79 15.88 1.29
N LEU A 186 0.77 16.55 0.74
CA LEU A 186 0.53 16.64 -0.71
C LEU A 186 1.41 17.70 -1.40
N ASP A 187 1.84 18.72 -0.67
CA ASP A 187 2.81 19.74 -1.13
C ASP A 187 4.23 19.15 -1.29
#